data_AF-A0A7J3TKQ2-F1
#
_entry.id   AF-A0A7J3TKQ2-F1
#
_cell.length_a   1.000
_cell.length_b   1.000
_cell.length_c   1.000
_cell.angle_alpha   90.00
_cell.angle_beta   90.00
_cell.angle_gamma   90.00
#
_symmetry.space_group_name_H-M   'P 1'
#
loop_
_entity.id
_entity.type
_entity.pdbx_description
1 polymer ?
#
loop_
_entity_poly.entity_id
_entity_poly.type
_entity_poly.pdbx_seq_one_letter_code
_entity_poly.pdbx_strand_id
1 'polypeptide(L)'
;FIVGHFRSGTTFLHYLMGQDSSLAYVSTFETMAPWILLNDKLRKLVEERLPEKRPMDDLEMDAGLPYEEEYAIANFCPYSFYHGWYFPKRINYYFRKYVLFEGVSEEVKQKWKKWYEYLLKKITLKHDGKRILLKSPVNTGRIKLLLEIFPDAKFIHIYRNPYRVYLSTWRLYEKILPIFSFQHIEKEMLDRFILDFYKEVYKRYFEEKQLIGKGNLVEISYEEFVKEPIKKLKWIYEKLGLDGFEKAEPYFRRYVEKHKNYKPNTYVITDKIKEKIYNEWKFAFDEFGYKK
;
A
#
# COMPACT_ATOMS: atom_id res chain seq x y z
N PHE A 1 -2.21 -1.47 -9.97
CA PHE A 1 -1.91 -0.80 -8.69
C PHE A 1 -3.05 -0.99 -7.72
N ILE A 2 -2.80 -1.58 -6.56
CA ILE A 2 -3.69 -1.52 -5.42
C ILE A 2 -3.31 -0.26 -4.63
N VAL A 3 -4.27 0.64 -4.46
CA VAL A 3 -4.12 1.91 -3.73
C VAL A 3 -5.16 1.97 -2.61
N GLY A 4 -4.94 2.89 -1.67
CA GLY A 4 -5.69 3.03 -0.42
C GLY A 4 -4.75 3.39 0.70
N HIS A 5 -5.26 4.11 1.70
CA HIS A 5 -4.46 4.50 2.86
C HIS A 5 -3.90 3.27 3.60
N PHE A 6 -2.83 3.44 4.37
CA PHE A 6 -2.38 2.41 5.31
C PHE A 6 -3.58 1.89 6.12
N ARG A 7 -3.62 0.59 6.40
CA ARG A 7 -4.65 -0.03 7.26
C ARG A 7 -6.07 -0.09 6.69
N SER A 8 -6.23 0.18 5.39
CA SER A 8 -7.49 -0.01 4.64
C SER A 8 -7.73 -1.46 4.20
N GLY A 9 -6.77 -2.37 4.38
CA GLY A 9 -6.88 -3.77 3.93
C GLY A 9 -6.20 -4.07 2.59
N THR A 10 -5.45 -3.11 2.04
CA THR A 10 -4.62 -3.28 0.84
C THR A 10 -3.73 -4.53 0.88
N THR A 11 -3.16 -4.89 2.04
CA THR A 11 -2.32 -6.10 2.17
C THR A 11 -3.10 -7.38 1.93
N PHE A 12 -4.29 -7.52 2.50
CA PHE A 12 -5.09 -8.73 2.31
C PHE A 12 -5.49 -8.90 0.84
N LEU A 13 -5.90 -7.80 0.20
CA LEU A 13 -6.20 -7.79 -1.23
C LEU A 13 -4.96 -8.14 -2.09
N HIS A 14 -3.78 -7.59 -1.74
CA HIS A 14 -2.53 -7.86 -2.46
C HIS A 14 -2.10 -9.32 -2.35
N TYR A 15 -2.20 -9.91 -1.15
CA TYR A 15 -1.83 -11.31 -0.92
C TYR A 15 -2.81 -12.26 -1.62
N LEU A 16 -4.10 -11.93 -1.60
CA LEU A 16 -5.12 -12.72 -2.27
C LEU A 16 -4.93 -12.69 -3.79
N MET A 17 -4.80 -11.51 -4.41
CA MET A 17 -4.53 -11.40 -5.85
C MET A 17 -3.16 -11.96 -6.22
N GLY A 18 -2.18 -11.91 -5.31
CA GLY A 18 -0.86 -12.51 -5.50
C GLY A 18 -0.87 -14.04 -5.62
N GLN A 19 -1.99 -14.71 -5.33
CA GLN A 19 -2.15 -16.15 -5.60
C GLN A 19 -2.35 -16.46 -7.09
N ASP A 20 -2.63 -15.44 -7.93
CA ASP A 20 -2.75 -15.61 -9.37
C ASP A 20 -1.37 -15.77 -10.00
N SER A 21 -1.05 -16.98 -10.45
CA SER A 21 0.24 -17.30 -11.06
C SER A 21 0.52 -16.58 -12.39
N SER A 22 -0.51 -15.97 -13.00
CA SER A 22 -0.35 -15.14 -14.21
C SER A 22 0.15 -13.73 -13.90
N LEU A 23 0.05 -13.29 -12.64
CA LEU A 23 0.55 -12.01 -12.18
C LEU A 23 1.98 -12.15 -11.61
N ALA A 24 2.74 -11.07 -11.73
CA ALA A 24 3.98 -10.85 -10.99
C ALA A 24 3.74 -9.84 -9.86
N TYR A 25 4.65 -9.77 -8.90
CA TYR A 25 4.65 -8.76 -7.85
C TYR A 25 6.09 -8.54 -7.38
N VAL A 26 6.33 -7.49 -6.59
CA VAL A 26 7.61 -7.31 -5.91
C VAL A 26 7.53 -8.04 -4.58
N SER A 27 8.41 -9.02 -4.37
CA SER A 27 8.45 -9.83 -3.15
C SER A 27 9.25 -9.14 -2.03
N THR A 28 9.09 -9.61 -0.79
CA THR A 28 9.84 -9.08 0.37
C THR A 28 11.35 -9.09 0.12
N PHE A 29 11.94 -10.18 -0.41
CA PHE A 29 13.36 -10.23 -0.75
C PHE A 29 13.75 -9.12 -1.74
N GLU A 30 12.96 -8.97 -2.81
CA GLU A 30 13.26 -8.03 -3.89
C GLU A 30 13.14 -6.58 -3.42
N THR A 31 12.30 -6.32 -2.42
CA THR A 31 12.25 -4.99 -1.80
C THR A 31 13.42 -4.69 -0.87
N MET A 32 13.94 -5.70 -0.17
CA MET A 32 15.07 -5.54 0.76
C MET A 32 16.41 -5.49 0.03
N ALA A 33 16.56 -6.22 -1.07
CA ALA A 33 17.80 -6.32 -1.83
C ALA A 33 17.59 -6.04 -3.33
N PRO A 34 17.04 -4.86 -3.70
CA PRO A 34 16.60 -4.60 -5.07
C PRO A 34 17.76 -4.52 -6.06
N TRP A 35 18.99 -4.28 -5.59
CA TRP A 35 20.21 -4.30 -6.41
C TRP A 35 20.51 -5.69 -6.99
N ILE A 36 20.30 -6.74 -6.19
CA ILE A 36 20.64 -8.13 -6.53
C ILE A 36 19.41 -8.99 -6.83
N LEU A 37 18.25 -8.39 -7.04
CA LEU A 37 16.96 -9.09 -7.14
C LEU A 37 16.86 -10.16 -8.26
N LEU A 38 17.75 -10.11 -9.25
CA LEU A 38 17.85 -11.10 -10.34
C LEU A 38 18.65 -12.34 -9.93
N ASN A 39 19.29 -12.34 -8.77
CA ASN A 39 20.11 -13.44 -8.26
C ASN A 39 19.38 -14.17 -7.13
N ASP A 40 18.65 -15.22 -7.49
CA ASP A 40 17.88 -16.02 -6.53
C ASP A 40 18.75 -16.84 -5.55
N LYS A 41 20.05 -16.98 -5.80
CA LYS A 41 20.95 -17.72 -4.88
C LYS A 41 21.07 -17.05 -3.51
N LEU A 42 20.88 -15.73 -3.45
CA LEU A 42 20.95 -14.94 -2.21
C LEU A 42 19.61 -14.83 -1.48
N ARG A 43 18.52 -15.35 -2.07
CA ARG A 43 17.20 -15.35 -1.46
C ARG A 43 17.17 -16.14 -0.16
N LYS A 44 17.79 -17.33 -0.14
CA LYS A 44 17.86 -18.19 1.05
C LYS A 44 18.51 -17.51 2.25
N LEU A 45 19.56 -16.72 2.03
CA LEU A 45 20.23 -15.97 3.09
C LEU A 45 19.31 -14.92 3.75
N VAL A 46 18.39 -14.35 2.97
CA VAL A 46 17.40 -13.41 3.50
C VAL A 46 16.30 -14.15 4.23
N GLU A 47 15.78 -15.25 3.66
CA GLU A 47 14.76 -16.11 4.29
C GLU A 47 15.14 -16.52 5.72
N GLU A 48 16.39 -16.94 5.93
CA GLU A 48 16.91 -17.37 7.24
C GLU A 48 16.97 -16.26 8.31
N ARG A 49 16.88 -14.98 7.91
CA ARG A 49 17.00 -13.82 8.80
C ARG A 49 15.70 -13.05 9.00
N LEU A 50 14.61 -13.44 8.33
CA LEU A 50 13.32 -12.81 8.52
C LEU A 50 12.64 -13.36 9.79
N PRO A 51 12.00 -12.51 10.61
CA PRO A 51 11.11 -13.02 11.65
C PRO A 51 9.93 -13.74 11.00
N GLU A 52 9.27 -14.67 11.70
CA GLU A 52 8.12 -15.42 11.16
C GLU A 52 6.91 -14.50 10.82
N LYS A 53 6.78 -13.39 11.54
CA LYS A 53 5.66 -12.46 11.41
C LYS A 53 6.10 -11.00 11.45
N ARG A 54 5.33 -10.16 10.76
CA ARG A 54 5.52 -8.71 10.71
C ARG A 54 5.08 -8.03 12.01
N PRO A 55 5.93 -7.21 12.67
CA PRO A 55 5.62 -6.57 13.96
C PRO A 55 4.37 -5.67 13.95
N MET A 56 4.06 -5.07 12.79
CA MET A 56 3.02 -4.06 12.64
C MET A 56 1.62 -4.61 12.38
N ASP A 57 1.49 -5.83 11.86
CA ASP A 57 0.19 -6.40 11.47
C ASP A 57 0.02 -7.90 11.69
N ASP A 58 1.02 -8.57 12.26
CA ASP A 58 1.00 -10.01 12.60
C ASP A 58 0.74 -10.93 11.39
N LEU A 59 0.92 -10.42 10.18
CA LEU A 59 0.86 -11.22 8.97
C LEU A 59 2.18 -11.96 8.76
N GLU A 60 2.10 -13.10 8.07
CA GLU A 60 3.25 -13.91 7.67
C GLU A 60 4.31 -13.02 7.00
N MET A 61 5.57 -13.18 7.43
CA MET A 61 6.72 -12.54 6.83
C MET A 61 7.54 -13.63 6.16
N ASP A 62 7.48 -13.68 4.84
CA ASP A 62 8.21 -14.65 4.03
C ASP A 62 8.81 -13.90 2.84
N ALA A 63 10.02 -14.30 2.46
CA ALA A 63 10.81 -13.59 1.46
C ALA A 63 10.13 -13.56 0.07
N GLY A 64 9.29 -14.55 -0.23
CA GLY A 64 8.55 -14.71 -1.48
C GLY A 64 7.15 -14.11 -1.49
N LEU A 65 6.67 -13.57 -0.36
CA LEU A 65 5.35 -12.93 -0.32
C LEU A 65 5.35 -11.56 -0.99
N PRO A 66 4.20 -11.14 -1.57
CA PRO A 66 4.07 -9.79 -2.11
C PRO A 66 4.39 -8.72 -1.07
N TYR A 67 5.04 -7.64 -1.49
CA TYR A 67 5.41 -6.54 -0.59
C TYR A 67 5.29 -5.17 -1.26
N GLU A 68 5.54 -4.12 -0.49
CA GLU A 68 5.38 -2.74 -0.97
C GLU A 68 6.63 -2.30 -1.72
N GLU A 69 6.47 -2.01 -3.01
CA GLU A 69 7.61 -1.67 -3.86
C GLU A 69 8.32 -0.36 -3.43
N GLU A 70 7.65 0.48 -2.66
CA GLU A 70 8.25 1.69 -2.06
C GLU A 70 9.48 1.38 -1.18
N TYR A 71 9.55 0.19 -0.55
CA TYR A 71 10.77 -0.21 0.17
C TYR A 71 11.96 -0.45 -0.77
N ALA A 72 11.73 -0.99 -1.98
CA ALA A 72 12.79 -1.06 -2.99
C ALA A 72 13.24 0.33 -3.41
N ILE A 73 12.31 1.28 -3.57
CA ILE A 73 12.64 2.67 -3.91
C ILE A 73 13.50 3.32 -2.83
N ALA A 74 13.17 3.11 -1.55
CA ALA A 74 13.98 3.57 -0.41
C ALA A 74 15.42 2.98 -0.45
N ASN A 75 15.56 1.73 -0.86
CA ASN A 75 16.87 1.06 -1.00
C ASN A 75 17.63 1.45 -2.28
N PHE A 76 16.97 2.04 -3.28
CA PHE A 76 17.60 2.50 -4.52
C PHE A 76 18.04 3.96 -4.48
N CYS A 77 17.25 4.85 -3.85
CA CYS A 77 17.47 6.28 -3.95
C CYS A 77 16.91 7.02 -2.73
N PRO A 78 17.34 8.28 -2.46
CA PRO A 78 16.90 9.03 -1.27
C PRO A 78 15.44 9.53 -1.33
N TYR A 79 14.73 9.32 -2.44
CA TYR A 79 13.44 9.93 -2.74
C TYR A 79 12.24 9.07 -2.33
N SER A 80 12.25 8.54 -1.10
CA SER A 80 11.17 7.69 -0.57
C SER A 80 10.55 8.28 0.70
N PHE A 81 9.25 8.03 0.87
CA PHE A 81 8.54 8.32 2.10
C PHE A 81 9.10 7.54 3.31
N TYR A 82 9.54 6.30 3.11
CA TYR A 82 9.95 5.42 4.22
C TYR A 82 11.23 5.84 4.93
N HIS A 83 12.01 6.78 4.37
CA HIS A 83 13.07 7.45 5.12
C HIS A 83 12.54 8.26 6.31
N GLY A 84 11.28 8.70 6.26
CA GLY A 84 10.60 9.34 7.38
C GLY A 84 10.38 8.42 8.58
N TRP A 85 10.47 7.09 8.43
CA TRP A 85 10.41 6.18 9.56
C TRP A 85 11.75 6.08 10.31
N TYR A 86 12.87 6.18 9.58
CA TYR A 86 14.20 6.29 10.16
C TYR A 86 14.40 7.64 10.86
N PHE A 87 13.85 8.72 10.27
CA PHE A 87 13.98 10.10 10.76
C PHE A 87 12.61 10.78 10.98
N PRO A 88 11.85 10.36 12.00
CA PRO A 88 10.45 10.78 12.19
C PRO A 88 10.28 12.27 12.47
N LYS A 89 11.28 12.98 13.01
CA LYS A 89 11.22 14.45 13.12
C LYS A 89 11.08 15.15 11.78
N ARG A 90 11.40 14.47 10.67
CA ARG A 90 11.26 14.94 9.29
C ARG A 90 10.20 14.17 8.50
N ILE A 91 9.31 13.42 9.13
CA ILE A 91 8.32 12.60 8.41
C ILE A 91 7.43 13.42 7.47
N ASN A 92 7.05 14.64 7.88
CA ASN A 92 6.33 15.60 7.04
C ASN A 92 7.13 16.06 5.81
N TYR A 93 8.46 16.22 5.95
CA TYR A 93 9.34 16.56 4.83
C TYR A 93 9.33 15.46 3.76
N TYR A 94 9.47 14.19 4.18
CA TYR A 94 9.45 13.06 3.25
C TYR A 94 8.07 12.85 2.64
N PHE A 95 7.00 13.06 3.42
CA PHE A 95 5.63 13.02 2.93
C PHE A 95 5.38 14.06 1.82
N ARG A 96 5.62 15.34 2.11
CA ARG A 96 5.40 16.44 1.15
C ARG A 96 6.24 16.25 -0.12
N LYS A 97 7.52 15.93 0.02
CA LYS A 97 8.42 15.83 -1.14
C LYS A 97 8.30 14.53 -1.94
N TYR A 98 8.02 13.40 -1.30
CA TYR A 98 8.12 12.10 -1.99
C TYR A 98 6.80 11.36 -2.07
N VAL A 99 5.74 11.81 -1.41
CA VAL A 99 4.37 11.33 -1.68
C VAL A 99 3.65 12.34 -2.56
N LEU A 100 3.61 13.61 -2.13
CA LEU A 100 2.88 14.67 -2.84
C LEU A 100 3.70 15.36 -3.94
N PHE A 101 5.02 15.11 -3.99
CA PHE A 101 5.95 15.77 -4.92
C PHE A 101 5.87 17.31 -4.88
N GLU A 102 5.61 17.86 -3.70
CA GLU A 102 5.51 19.30 -3.45
C GLU A 102 6.88 19.91 -3.15
N GLY A 103 7.18 21.05 -3.80
CA GLY A 103 8.46 21.73 -3.60
C GLY A 103 9.67 20.89 -4.03
N VAL A 104 9.50 20.03 -5.03
CA VAL A 104 10.54 19.19 -5.63
C VAL A 104 10.80 19.67 -7.05
N SER A 105 12.07 19.73 -7.47
CA SER A 105 12.43 20.11 -8.83
C SER A 105 12.00 19.03 -9.83
N GLU A 106 11.75 19.45 -11.08
CA GLU A 106 11.42 18.51 -12.15
C GLU A 106 12.53 17.46 -12.33
N GLU A 107 13.80 17.84 -12.15
CA GLU A 107 14.92 16.91 -12.18
C GLU A 107 14.78 15.76 -11.16
N VAL A 108 14.39 16.06 -9.92
CA VAL A 108 14.20 15.04 -8.88
C VAL A 108 12.97 14.19 -9.18
N LYS A 109 11.88 14.78 -9.67
CA LYS A 109 10.69 14.04 -10.12
C LYS A 109 11.06 13.04 -11.21
N GLN A 110 11.86 13.46 -12.21
CA GLN A 110 12.33 12.60 -13.29
C GLN A 110 13.31 11.52 -12.80
N LYS A 111 14.20 11.83 -11.85
CA LYS A 111 15.06 10.81 -11.22
C LYS A 111 14.23 9.75 -10.49
N TRP A 112 13.19 10.14 -9.76
CA TRP A 112 12.30 9.20 -9.10
C TRP A 112 11.60 8.27 -10.11
N LYS A 113 11.04 8.84 -11.20
CA LYS A 113 10.41 8.06 -12.28
C LYS A 113 11.38 7.02 -12.85
N LYS A 114 12.62 7.43 -13.16
CA LYS A 114 13.66 6.52 -13.67
C LYS A 114 13.96 5.36 -12.71
N TRP A 115 14.04 5.61 -11.41
CA TRP A 115 14.24 4.54 -10.42
C TRP A 115 13.03 3.61 -10.31
N TYR A 116 11.83 4.16 -10.35
CA TYR A 116 10.59 3.39 -10.32
C TYR A 116 10.46 2.49 -11.56
N GLU A 117 10.69 3.04 -12.76
CA GLU A 117 10.75 2.28 -14.02
C GLU A 117 11.87 1.24 -14.01
N TYR A 118 13.04 1.57 -13.47
CA TYR A 118 14.17 0.65 -13.37
C TYR A 118 13.82 -0.57 -12.52
N LEU A 119 13.20 -0.37 -11.35
CA LEU A 119 12.69 -1.47 -10.52
C LEU A 119 11.74 -2.35 -11.33
N LEU A 120 10.74 -1.76 -11.97
CA LEU A 120 9.71 -2.52 -12.68
C LEU A 120 10.27 -3.24 -13.90
N LYS A 121 11.24 -2.67 -14.63
CA LYS A 121 11.94 -3.37 -15.71
C LYS A 121 12.65 -4.63 -15.22
N LYS A 122 13.28 -4.59 -14.03
CA LYS A 122 13.91 -5.79 -13.45
C LYS A 122 12.88 -6.86 -13.07
N ILE A 123 11.74 -6.45 -12.53
CA ILE A 123 10.64 -7.36 -12.19
C ILE A 123 10.01 -7.96 -13.46
N THR A 124 9.79 -7.15 -14.49
CA THR A 124 9.35 -7.62 -15.82
C THR A 124 10.31 -8.66 -16.39
N LEU A 125 11.63 -8.41 -16.33
CA LEU A 125 12.65 -9.35 -16.79
C LEU A 125 12.62 -10.66 -16.01
N LYS A 126 12.50 -10.58 -14.67
CA LYS A 126 12.49 -11.77 -13.79
C LYS A 126 11.26 -12.66 -13.98
N HIS A 127 10.12 -12.05 -14.29
CA HIS A 127 8.84 -12.74 -14.38
C HIS A 127 8.33 -12.86 -15.83
N ASP A 128 9.24 -12.92 -16.80
CA ASP A 128 8.93 -13.19 -18.21
C ASP A 128 7.82 -12.29 -18.80
N GLY A 129 7.84 -11.01 -18.44
CA GLY A 129 6.87 -10.05 -18.96
C GLY A 129 5.47 -10.11 -18.35
N LYS A 130 5.24 -10.90 -17.30
CA LYS A 130 3.94 -10.96 -16.60
C LYS A 130 3.48 -9.59 -16.11
N ARG A 131 2.16 -9.40 -16.08
CA ARG A 131 1.53 -8.18 -15.54
C ARG A 131 1.88 -8.03 -14.06
N ILE A 132 2.42 -6.87 -13.68
CA ILE A 132 2.88 -6.62 -12.31
C ILE A 132 1.75 -6.05 -11.45
N LEU A 133 1.46 -6.74 -10.35
CA LEU A 133 0.56 -6.33 -9.29
C LEU A 133 1.35 -5.60 -8.20
N LEU A 134 1.22 -4.27 -8.21
CA LEU A 134 1.86 -3.38 -7.25
C LEU A 134 0.89 -2.92 -6.18
N LYS A 135 1.39 -2.70 -4.96
CA LYS A 135 0.64 -2.16 -3.84
C LYS A 135 1.57 -1.33 -2.98
N SER A 136 1.28 -0.05 -2.86
CA SER A 136 1.92 0.81 -1.87
C SER A 136 0.94 1.90 -1.44
N PRO A 137 0.69 2.09 -0.13
CA PRO A 137 -0.27 3.09 0.34
C PRO A 137 0.08 4.52 -0.08
N VAL A 138 1.37 4.84 -0.22
CA VAL A 138 1.82 6.17 -0.68
C VAL A 138 1.45 6.44 -2.13
N ASN A 139 1.23 5.41 -2.97
CA ASN A 139 0.81 5.61 -4.35
C ASN A 139 -0.61 6.16 -4.48
N THR A 140 -1.41 6.08 -3.42
CA THR A 140 -2.72 6.74 -3.35
C THR A 140 -2.60 8.26 -3.56
N GLY A 141 -1.50 8.86 -3.11
CA GLY A 141 -1.19 10.28 -3.34
C GLY A 141 -0.37 10.56 -4.60
N ARG A 142 -0.14 9.56 -5.46
CA ARG A 142 0.71 9.65 -6.66
C ARG A 142 -0.02 9.24 -7.94
N ILE A 143 -1.35 9.32 -7.99
CA ILE A 143 -2.13 8.80 -9.14
C ILE A 143 -1.70 9.47 -10.45
N LYS A 144 -1.62 10.80 -10.47
CA LYS A 144 -1.18 11.56 -11.66
C LYS A 144 0.24 11.18 -12.08
N LEU A 145 1.18 11.11 -11.13
CA LEU A 145 2.55 10.69 -11.40
C LEU A 145 2.61 9.24 -11.93
N LEU A 146 1.78 8.38 -11.37
CA LEU A 146 1.38 7.04 -11.82
C LEU A 146 1.19 6.97 -13.34
N LEU A 147 0.18 7.72 -13.76
CA LEU A 147 -0.32 7.78 -15.13
C LEU A 147 0.67 8.46 -16.09
N GLU A 148 1.52 9.37 -15.60
CA GLU A 148 2.62 9.94 -16.41
C GLU A 148 3.64 8.87 -16.83
N ILE A 149 3.81 7.79 -16.07
CA ILE A 149 4.73 6.68 -16.39
C ILE A 149 3.98 5.53 -17.06
N PHE A 150 2.76 5.23 -16.58
CA PHE A 150 1.95 4.10 -17.01
C PHE A 150 0.53 4.57 -17.38
N PRO A 151 0.31 5.15 -18.57
CA PRO A 151 -0.98 5.72 -18.96
C PRO A 151 -2.15 4.71 -18.91
N ASP A 152 -1.87 3.44 -19.21
CA ASP A 152 -2.85 2.36 -19.23
C ASP A 152 -2.96 1.59 -17.89
N ALA A 153 -2.39 2.15 -16.82
CA ALA A 153 -2.41 1.53 -15.50
C ALA A 153 -3.84 1.31 -14.99
N LYS A 154 -4.07 0.13 -14.41
CA LYS A 154 -5.31 -0.23 -13.73
C LYS A 154 -5.16 -0.05 -12.22
N PHE A 155 -6.19 0.50 -11.58
CA PHE A 155 -6.22 0.86 -10.18
C PHE A 155 -7.36 0.13 -9.45
N ILE A 156 -7.01 -0.44 -8.30
CA ILE A 156 -7.98 -0.96 -7.34
C ILE A 156 -7.82 -0.12 -6.09
N HIS A 157 -8.79 0.74 -5.82
CA HIS A 157 -8.84 1.51 -4.60
C HIS A 157 -9.65 0.76 -3.54
N ILE A 158 -9.01 0.39 -2.44
CA ILE A 158 -9.69 -0.16 -1.27
C ILE A 158 -9.67 0.85 -0.12
N TYR A 159 -10.84 1.17 0.40
CA TYR A 159 -11.04 2.11 1.50
C TYR A 159 -11.72 1.43 2.68
N ARG A 160 -11.62 2.01 3.88
CA ARG A 160 -12.14 1.43 5.12
C ARG A 160 -12.68 2.54 6.02
N ASN A 161 -13.56 2.19 6.95
CA ASN A 161 -14.08 3.14 7.94
C ASN A 161 -12.95 4.01 8.55
N PRO A 162 -13.01 5.35 8.42
CA PRO A 162 -11.90 6.23 8.81
C PRO A 162 -11.53 6.11 10.30
N TYR A 163 -12.49 5.85 11.19
CA TYR A 163 -12.17 5.62 12.61
C TYR A 163 -11.26 4.41 12.83
N ARG A 164 -11.51 3.33 12.09
CA ARG A 164 -10.67 2.13 12.15
C ARG A 164 -9.29 2.39 11.57
N VAL A 165 -9.22 3.18 10.49
CA VAL A 165 -7.95 3.56 9.85
C VAL A 165 -7.07 4.35 10.81
N TYR A 166 -7.61 5.38 11.47
CA TYR A 166 -6.85 6.20 12.43
C TYR A 166 -6.23 5.36 13.55
N LEU A 167 -7.06 4.56 14.25
CA LEU A 167 -6.61 3.77 15.40
C LEU A 167 -5.62 2.66 14.99
N SER A 168 -5.82 2.07 13.81
CA SER A 168 -4.88 1.09 13.29
C SER A 168 -3.57 1.72 12.81
N THR A 169 -3.60 2.98 12.38
CA THR A 169 -2.40 3.72 11.96
C THR A 169 -1.56 4.13 13.17
N TRP A 170 -2.20 4.50 14.28
CA TRP A 170 -1.52 4.66 15.56
C TRP A 170 -0.73 3.42 15.95
N ARG A 171 -1.40 2.26 15.97
CA ARG A 171 -0.75 0.98 16.28
C ARG A 171 0.40 0.66 15.31
N LEU A 172 0.25 0.98 14.02
CA LEU A 172 1.32 0.83 13.04
C LEU A 172 2.58 1.60 13.47
N TYR A 173 2.45 2.89 13.76
CA TYR A 173 3.59 3.71 14.17
C TYR A 173 4.14 3.32 15.55
N GLU A 174 3.29 2.96 16.52
CA GLU A 174 3.73 2.45 17.83
C GLU A 174 4.57 1.17 17.72
N LYS A 175 4.36 0.35 16.69
CA LYS A 175 5.14 -0.87 16.44
C LYS A 175 6.38 -0.64 15.58
N ILE A 176 6.32 0.26 14.61
CA ILE A 176 7.40 0.49 13.65
C ILE A 176 8.48 1.41 14.21
N LEU A 177 8.10 2.54 14.82
CA LEU A 177 9.08 3.54 15.23
C LEU A 177 10.11 3.01 16.24
N PRO A 178 9.75 2.19 17.26
CA PRO A 178 10.75 1.64 18.17
C PRO A 178 11.78 0.70 17.50
N ILE A 179 11.44 0.13 16.34
CA ILE A 179 12.30 -0.83 15.63
C ILE A 179 13.22 -0.12 14.64
N PHE A 180 12.67 0.83 13.88
CA PHE A 180 13.37 1.43 12.74
C PHE A 180 13.98 2.80 13.05
N SER A 181 13.47 3.51 14.05
CA SER A 181 13.78 4.93 14.18
C SER A 181 15.12 5.22 14.85
N PHE A 182 15.87 6.19 14.29
CA PHE A 182 17.03 6.79 14.93
C PHE A 182 16.67 8.04 15.75
N GLN A 183 15.38 8.40 15.86
CA GLN A 183 14.94 9.61 16.58
C GLN A 183 13.65 9.37 17.35
N HIS A 184 13.53 10.00 18.51
CA HIS A 184 12.23 10.12 19.17
C HIS A 184 11.36 11.17 18.47
N ILE A 185 10.05 10.93 18.44
CA ILE A 185 9.02 11.87 17.98
C ILE A 185 7.95 12.01 19.05
N GLU A 186 7.57 13.24 19.33
CA GLU A 186 6.49 13.54 20.26
C GLU A 186 5.16 12.99 19.75
N LYS A 187 4.35 12.46 20.68
CA LYS A 187 3.07 11.83 20.36
C LYS A 187 2.14 12.79 19.62
N GLU A 188 2.11 14.05 20.00
CA GLU A 188 1.27 15.10 19.42
C GLU A 188 1.70 15.43 17.98
N MET A 189 3.01 15.40 17.70
CA MET A 189 3.53 15.61 16.35
C MET A 189 3.15 14.44 15.43
N LEU A 190 3.29 13.21 15.93
CA LEU A 190 2.91 12.01 15.20
C LEU A 190 1.40 11.94 14.96
N ASP A 191 0.61 12.32 15.97
CA ASP A 191 -0.84 12.42 15.87
C ASP A 191 -1.29 13.34 14.74
N ARG A 192 -0.76 14.57 14.74
CA ARG A 192 -1.04 15.56 13.72
C ARG A 192 -0.65 15.03 12.34
N PHE A 193 0.52 14.39 12.24
CA PHE A 193 0.95 13.77 11.00
C PHE A 193 0.00 12.67 10.51
N ILE A 194 -0.51 11.80 11.38
CA ILE A 194 -1.49 10.78 10.99
C ILE A 194 -2.76 11.41 10.41
N LEU A 195 -3.25 12.48 11.06
CA LEU A 195 -4.42 13.23 10.58
C LEU A 195 -4.17 13.90 9.23
N ASP A 196 -3.03 14.56 9.07
CA ASP A 196 -2.66 15.29 7.85
C ASP A 196 -2.37 14.34 6.69
N PHE A 197 -1.64 13.25 6.92
CA PHE A 197 -1.33 12.28 5.88
C PHE A 197 -2.60 11.72 5.24
N TYR A 198 -3.57 11.27 6.06
CA TYR A 198 -4.84 10.77 5.55
C TYR A 198 -5.58 11.85 4.76
N LYS A 199 -5.67 13.07 5.33
CA LYS A 199 -6.41 14.18 4.74
C LYS A 199 -5.88 14.52 3.35
N GLU A 200 -4.59 14.78 3.27
CA GLU A 200 -3.93 15.27 2.06
C GLU A 200 -3.86 14.19 0.98
N VAL A 201 -3.61 12.93 1.36
CA VAL A 201 -3.63 11.79 0.41
C VAL A 201 -5.01 11.60 -0.19
N TYR A 202 -6.09 11.65 0.59
CA TYR A 202 -7.43 11.43 0.05
C TYR A 202 -7.98 12.61 -0.72
N LYS A 203 -7.71 13.85 -0.31
CA LYS A 203 -8.01 15.03 -1.13
C LYS A 203 -7.39 14.88 -2.51
N ARG A 204 -6.09 14.56 -2.55
CA ARG A 204 -5.37 14.34 -3.81
C ARG A 204 -5.90 13.17 -4.61
N TYR A 205 -6.21 12.05 -3.97
CA TYR A 205 -6.80 10.90 -4.64
C TYR A 205 -8.15 11.26 -5.29
N PHE A 206 -9.03 11.98 -4.59
CA PHE A 206 -10.31 12.40 -5.14
C PHE A 206 -10.16 13.37 -6.31
N GLU A 207 -9.16 14.26 -6.25
CA GLU A 207 -8.81 15.16 -7.35
C GLU A 207 -8.11 14.45 -8.52
N GLU A 208 -7.38 13.37 -8.31
CA GLU A 208 -6.60 12.73 -9.38
C GLU A 208 -7.28 11.49 -9.96
N LYS A 209 -8.24 10.87 -9.26
CA LYS A 209 -8.91 9.64 -9.74
C LYS A 209 -9.65 9.83 -11.06
N GLN A 210 -10.12 11.05 -11.36
CA GLN A 210 -10.75 11.37 -12.65
C GLN A 210 -9.78 11.31 -13.85
N LEU A 211 -8.47 11.32 -13.60
CA LEU A 211 -7.45 11.18 -14.65
C LEU A 211 -7.29 9.72 -15.09
N ILE A 212 -7.77 8.77 -14.28
CA ILE A 212 -7.68 7.35 -14.60
C ILE A 212 -8.64 7.04 -15.75
N GLY A 213 -8.15 6.36 -16.78
CA GLY A 213 -8.94 5.99 -17.95
C GLY A 213 -10.22 5.23 -17.60
N LYS A 214 -11.29 5.45 -18.38
CA LYS A 214 -12.57 4.78 -18.18
C LYS A 214 -12.39 3.25 -18.19
N GLY A 215 -12.87 2.58 -17.15
CA GLY A 215 -12.70 1.13 -16.99
C GLY A 215 -11.37 0.68 -16.36
N ASN A 216 -10.47 1.61 -16.01
CA ASN A 216 -9.21 1.31 -15.33
C ASN A 216 -9.24 1.60 -13.82
N LEU A 217 -10.39 1.94 -13.23
CA LEU A 217 -10.55 2.13 -11.79
C LEU A 217 -11.72 1.30 -11.25
N VAL A 218 -11.48 0.60 -10.15
CA VAL A 218 -12.52 0.07 -9.27
C VAL A 218 -12.29 0.56 -7.85
N GLU A 219 -13.38 0.93 -7.16
CA GLU A 219 -13.36 1.35 -5.77
C GLU A 219 -14.21 0.39 -4.93
N ILE A 220 -13.69 -0.07 -3.80
CA ILE A 220 -14.37 -1.05 -2.93
C ILE A 220 -14.10 -0.77 -1.46
N SER A 221 -15.13 -0.91 -0.61
CA SER A 221 -14.95 -0.87 0.83
C SER A 221 -14.36 -2.18 1.36
N TYR A 222 -13.48 -2.08 2.34
CA TYR A 222 -12.93 -3.21 3.07
C TYR A 222 -14.03 -4.07 3.67
N GLU A 223 -15.03 -3.43 4.26
CA GLU A 223 -16.17 -4.06 4.92
C GLU A 223 -17.02 -4.91 3.97
N GLU A 224 -17.17 -4.49 2.69
CA GLU A 224 -17.79 -5.33 1.67
C GLU A 224 -16.85 -6.42 1.15
N PHE A 225 -15.57 -6.08 0.96
CA PHE A 225 -14.59 -7.01 0.43
C PHE A 225 -14.42 -8.24 1.33
N VAL A 226 -14.30 -8.06 2.64
CA VAL A 226 -14.08 -9.18 3.57
C VAL A 226 -15.31 -10.07 3.78
N LYS A 227 -16.52 -9.61 3.44
CA LYS A 227 -17.75 -10.42 3.53
C LYS A 227 -17.80 -11.48 2.45
N GLU A 228 -17.44 -11.12 1.22
CA GLU A 228 -17.51 -12.01 0.05
C GLU A 228 -16.25 -11.86 -0.84
N PRO A 229 -15.05 -12.20 -0.34
CA PRO A 229 -13.77 -11.86 -0.98
C PRO A 229 -13.64 -12.45 -2.39
N ILE A 230 -14.05 -13.71 -2.60
CA ILE A 230 -13.97 -14.37 -3.91
C ILE A 230 -14.90 -13.71 -4.94
N LYS A 231 -16.14 -13.42 -4.54
CA LYS A 231 -17.13 -12.76 -5.41
C LYS A 231 -16.70 -11.34 -5.78
N LYS A 232 -16.19 -10.59 -4.79
CA LYS A 232 -15.67 -9.24 -5.03
C LYS A 232 -14.42 -9.25 -5.90
N LEU A 233 -13.56 -10.28 -5.76
CA LEU A 233 -12.41 -10.45 -6.64
C LEU A 233 -12.81 -10.78 -8.07
N LYS A 234 -13.81 -11.63 -8.28
CA LYS A 234 -14.40 -11.88 -9.61
C LYS A 234 -14.88 -10.59 -10.26
N TRP A 235 -15.65 -9.80 -9.51
CA TRP A 235 -16.12 -8.49 -9.94
C TRP A 235 -14.98 -7.52 -10.28
N ILE A 236 -13.89 -7.50 -9.50
CA ILE A 236 -12.69 -6.69 -9.80
C ILE A 236 -12.07 -7.12 -11.14
N TYR A 237 -11.89 -8.42 -11.36
CA TYR A 237 -11.32 -8.95 -12.61
C TYR A 237 -12.19 -8.58 -13.82
N GLU A 238 -13.50 -8.78 -13.72
CA GLU A 238 -14.46 -8.42 -14.78
C GLU A 238 -14.46 -6.93 -15.09
N LYS A 239 -14.53 -6.07 -14.07
CA LYS A 239 -14.57 -4.60 -14.25
C LYS A 239 -13.29 -4.03 -14.83
N LEU A 240 -12.15 -4.62 -14.48
CA LEU A 240 -10.85 -4.19 -14.96
C LEU A 240 -10.43 -4.88 -16.26
N GLY A 241 -11.20 -5.86 -16.76
CA GLY A 241 -10.81 -6.67 -17.92
C GLY A 241 -9.52 -7.44 -17.66
N LEU A 242 -9.42 -8.09 -16.51
CA LEU A 242 -8.31 -8.98 -16.17
C LEU A 242 -8.69 -10.43 -16.52
N ASP A 243 -7.83 -11.09 -17.26
CA ASP A 243 -7.96 -12.52 -17.55
C ASP A 243 -7.47 -13.38 -16.38
N GLY A 244 -7.70 -14.70 -16.46
CA GLY A 244 -7.08 -15.66 -15.54
C GLY A 244 -7.86 -15.97 -14.27
N PHE A 245 -8.98 -15.29 -13.99
CA PHE A 245 -9.77 -15.49 -12.77
C PHE A 245 -10.13 -16.96 -12.51
N GLU A 246 -10.72 -17.64 -13.50
CA GLU A 246 -11.19 -19.03 -13.35
C GLU A 246 -10.05 -20.01 -13.03
N LYS A 247 -8.84 -19.77 -13.56
CA LYS A 247 -7.64 -20.57 -13.24
C LYS A 247 -7.11 -20.27 -11.83
N ALA A 248 -7.21 -19.03 -11.39
CA ALA A 248 -6.69 -18.57 -10.10
C ALA A 248 -7.68 -18.80 -8.93
N GLU A 249 -8.99 -18.96 -9.21
CA GLU A 249 -10.05 -19.09 -8.21
C GLU A 249 -9.81 -20.19 -7.17
N PRO A 250 -9.35 -21.42 -7.53
CA PRO A 250 -9.05 -22.44 -6.53
C PRO A 250 -7.99 -22.02 -5.51
N TYR A 251 -6.99 -21.23 -5.94
CA TYR A 251 -5.92 -20.71 -5.08
C TYR A 251 -6.42 -19.57 -4.20
N PHE A 252 -7.27 -18.68 -4.74
CA PHE A 252 -7.95 -17.65 -3.95
C PHE A 252 -8.79 -18.28 -2.83
N ARG A 253 -9.60 -19.30 -3.16
CA ARG A 253 -10.44 -20.00 -2.17
C ARG A 253 -9.61 -20.65 -1.08
N ARG A 254 -8.52 -21.33 -1.45
CA ARG A 254 -7.59 -21.94 -0.49
C ARG A 254 -7.00 -20.89 0.45
N TYR A 255 -6.59 -19.74 -0.09
CA TYR A 255 -6.01 -18.66 0.71
C TYR A 255 -7.04 -18.06 1.69
N VAL A 256 -8.27 -17.80 1.22
CA VAL A 256 -9.36 -17.31 2.08
C VAL A 256 -9.68 -18.31 3.19
N GLU A 257 -9.76 -19.60 2.86
CA GLU A 257 -10.03 -20.67 3.83
C GLU A 257 -8.94 -20.77 4.90
N LYS A 258 -7.66 -20.68 4.51
CA LYS A 258 -6.51 -20.64 5.44
C LYS A 258 -6.63 -19.49 6.45
N HIS A 259 -7.21 -18.36 6.04
CA HIS A 259 -7.30 -17.14 6.86
C HIS A 259 -8.71 -16.86 7.40
N LYS A 260 -9.67 -17.80 7.28
CA LYS A 260 -11.07 -17.59 7.70
C LYS A 260 -11.25 -17.19 9.17
N ASN A 261 -10.31 -17.61 10.02
CA ASN A 261 -10.31 -17.35 11.46
C ASN A 261 -9.58 -16.05 11.85
N TYR A 262 -9.02 -15.32 10.88
CA TYR A 262 -8.37 -14.04 11.16
C TYR A 262 -9.38 -13.04 11.72
N LYS A 263 -9.10 -12.50 12.90
CA LYS A 263 -9.91 -11.44 13.50
C LYS A 263 -9.11 -10.13 13.49
N PRO A 264 -9.62 -9.07 12.85
CA PRO A 264 -8.97 -7.78 12.95
C PRO A 264 -9.03 -7.28 14.40
N ASN A 265 -8.04 -6.48 14.76
CA ASN A 265 -7.98 -5.88 16.08
C ASN A 265 -9.21 -5.01 16.37
N THR A 266 -9.73 -5.14 17.59
CA THR A 266 -10.77 -4.28 18.14
C THR A 266 -10.13 -3.08 18.82
N TYR A 267 -10.78 -1.92 18.72
CA TYR A 267 -10.32 -0.68 19.31
C TYR A 267 -11.46 -0.06 20.10
N VAL A 268 -11.15 0.52 21.25
CA VAL A 268 -12.08 1.38 22.01
C VAL A 268 -12.06 2.74 21.34
N ILE A 269 -13.24 3.21 20.92
CA ILE A 269 -13.39 4.51 20.22
C ILE A 269 -14.23 5.41 21.12
N THR A 270 -13.56 6.35 21.81
CA THR A 270 -14.23 7.33 22.65
C THR A 270 -14.86 8.44 21.81
N ASP A 271 -15.86 9.14 22.34
CA ASP A 271 -16.53 10.22 21.59
C ASP A 271 -15.58 11.36 21.24
N LYS A 272 -14.63 11.69 22.13
CA LYS A 272 -13.55 12.65 21.84
C LYS A 272 -12.73 12.26 20.60
N ILE A 273 -12.42 10.97 20.45
CA ILE A 273 -11.68 10.46 19.28
C ILE A 273 -12.57 10.52 18.04
N LYS A 274 -13.85 10.14 18.14
CA LYS A 274 -14.79 10.23 17.03
C LYS A 274 -14.93 11.66 16.53
N GLU A 275 -15.16 12.61 17.43
CA GLU A 275 -15.30 14.03 17.08
C GLU A 275 -14.05 14.58 16.41
N LYS A 276 -12.87 14.31 16.97
CA LYS A 276 -11.59 14.71 16.37
C LYS A 276 -11.43 14.18 14.94
N ILE A 277 -11.66 12.87 14.74
CA ILE A 277 -11.50 12.24 13.43
C ILE A 277 -12.54 12.76 12.45
N TYR A 278 -13.80 12.86 12.87
CA TYR A 278 -14.88 13.36 12.04
C TYR A 278 -14.63 14.81 11.61
N ASN A 279 -14.19 15.68 12.53
CA ASN A 279 -13.89 17.08 12.21
C ASN A 279 -12.75 17.21 11.19
N GLU A 280 -11.72 16.38 11.30
CA GLU A 280 -10.57 16.42 10.38
C GLU A 280 -10.86 15.75 9.03
N TRP A 281 -11.68 14.70 9.01
CA TRP A 281 -11.86 13.81 7.86
C TRP A 281 -13.29 13.72 7.34
N LYS A 282 -14.19 14.65 7.70
CA LYS A 282 -15.60 14.67 7.28
C LYS A 282 -15.77 14.40 5.77
N PHE A 283 -14.94 15.05 4.94
CA PHE A 283 -14.96 14.89 3.49
C PHE A 283 -14.86 13.42 3.05
N ALA A 284 -14.04 12.59 3.73
CA ALA A 284 -13.90 11.18 3.41
C ALA A 284 -15.07 10.34 3.94
N PHE A 285 -15.72 10.75 5.03
CA PHE A 285 -16.97 10.10 5.47
C PHE A 285 -18.06 10.30 4.43
N ASP A 286 -18.22 11.54 3.95
CA ASP A 286 -19.21 11.89 2.94
C ASP A 286 -18.94 11.13 1.63
N GLU A 287 -17.71 11.19 1.10
CA GLU A 287 -17.32 10.53 -0.16
C GLU A 287 -17.42 8.99 -0.11
N PHE A 288 -17.10 8.37 1.03
CA PHE A 288 -17.15 6.91 1.17
C PHE A 288 -18.47 6.38 1.75
N GLY A 289 -19.45 7.25 2.03
CA GLY A 289 -20.74 6.86 2.57
C GLY A 289 -20.71 6.32 3.99
N TYR A 290 -19.74 6.74 4.82
CA TYR A 290 -19.69 6.38 6.24
C TYR A 290 -20.47 7.36 7.10
N LYS A 291 -21.14 6.85 8.13
CA LYS A 291 -21.79 7.66 9.16
C LYS A 291 -20.77 8.11 10.23
N LYS A 292 -21.07 9.24 10.87
CA LYS A 292 -20.37 9.71 12.08
C LYS A 292 -20.47 8.68 13.21
#